data_AF-A0A918DI77-F1
#
_entry.id   AF-A0A918DI77-F1
#
_cell.length_a   1.000
_cell.length_b   1.000
_cell.length_c   1.000
_cell.angle_alpha   90.00
_cell.angle_beta   90.00
_cell.angle_gamma   90.00
#
_symmetry.space_group_name_H-M   'P 1'
#
loop_
_entity.id
_entity.type
_entity.pdbx_description
1 polymer ?
#
loop_
_entity_poly.entity_id
_entity_poly.type
_entity_poly.pdbx_seq_one_letter_code
_entity_poly.pdbx_strand_id
1 'polypeptide(L)'
;MSSGFGIAADTLAQQASRMRIHGEEYDAAVQRLRERAGASWGDDGLFAIVNQVWAQCSQTIVATKSALSDEVRDTGGGLTTVARNIRDADTAATMPEDGAWV
;
A
#
# COMPACT_ATOMS: atom_id res chain seq x y z
N MET A 1 -30.97 -10.52 7.61
CA MET A 1 -30.14 -10.24 6.42
C MET A 1 -28.75 -9.74 6.85
N SER A 2 -27.95 -10.55 7.56
CA SER A 2 -26.66 -10.11 8.14
C SER A 2 -25.43 -10.83 7.54
N SER A 3 -25.60 -11.94 6.81
CA SER A 3 -24.45 -12.71 6.30
C SER A 3 -23.68 -12.03 5.15
N GLY A 4 -24.34 -11.17 4.36
CA GLY A 4 -23.71 -10.50 3.22
C GLY A 4 -22.63 -9.50 3.61
N PHE A 5 -22.84 -8.77 4.71
CA PHE A 5 -21.89 -7.77 5.21
C PHE A 5 -20.64 -8.42 5.84
N GLY A 6 -20.82 -9.51 6.60
CA GLY A 6 -19.70 -10.32 7.10
C GLY A 6 -18.79 -10.88 6.00
N ILE A 7 -19.38 -11.44 4.93
CA ILE A 7 -18.61 -11.96 3.77
C ILE A 7 -17.83 -10.83 3.07
N ALA A 8 -18.44 -9.64 2.95
CA ALA A 8 -17.77 -8.47 2.38
C ALA A 8 -16.60 -8.01 3.27
N ALA A 9 -16.79 -7.91 4.59
CA ALA A 9 -15.73 -7.50 5.51
C ALA A 9 -14.53 -8.45 5.49
N ASP A 10 -14.76 -9.76 5.43
CA ASP A 10 -13.68 -10.76 5.37
C ASP A 10 -12.93 -10.72 4.04
N THR A 11 -13.66 -10.51 2.94
CA THR A 11 -13.04 -10.32 1.62
C THR A 11 -12.15 -9.07 1.62
N LEU A 12 -12.65 -7.95 2.16
CA LEU A 12 -11.89 -6.70 2.27
C LEU A 12 -10.65 -6.87 3.15
N ALA A 13 -10.76 -7.58 4.27
CA ALA A 13 -9.62 -7.87 5.15
C ALA A 13 -8.55 -8.73 4.45
N GLN A 14 -8.95 -9.71 3.62
CA GLN A 14 -8.01 -10.49 2.83
C GLN A 14 -7.31 -9.64 1.77
N GLN A 15 -8.05 -8.79 1.05
CA GLN A 15 -7.42 -7.89 0.06
C GLN A 15 -6.50 -6.88 0.73
N ALA A 16 -6.89 -6.31 1.87
CA ALA A 16 -6.04 -5.43 2.67
C ALA A 16 -4.69 -6.09 3.03
N SER A 17 -4.72 -7.34 3.49
CA SER A 17 -3.52 -8.10 3.82
C SER A 17 -2.62 -8.32 2.62
N ARG A 18 -3.20 -8.68 1.46
CA ARG A 18 -2.46 -8.85 0.20
C ARG A 18 -1.81 -7.54 -0.25
N MET A 19 -2.53 -6.42 -0.17
CA MET A 19 -1.99 -5.11 -0.56
C MET A 19 -0.84 -4.68 0.35
N ARG A 20 -0.96 -4.90 1.67
CA ARG A 20 0.14 -4.61 2.60
C ARG A 20 1.40 -5.42 2.25
N ILE A 21 1.26 -6.73 2.05
CA ILE A 21 2.37 -7.60 1.66
C ILE A 21 2.98 -7.12 0.34
N HIS A 22 2.14 -6.77 -0.64
CA HIS A 22 2.64 -6.32 -1.93
C HIS A 22 3.38 -4.98 -1.83
N GLY A 23 2.91 -4.04 -1.00
CA GLY A 23 3.63 -2.80 -0.71
C GLY A 23 4.99 -3.06 -0.04
N GLU A 24 5.06 -3.98 0.92
CA GLU A 24 6.33 -4.38 1.55
C GLU A 24 7.32 -5.00 0.55
N GLU A 25 6.83 -5.88 -0.34
CA GLU A 25 7.63 -6.46 -1.44
C GLU A 25 8.12 -5.39 -2.41
N TYR A 26 7.25 -4.42 -2.74
CA TYR A 26 7.58 -3.32 -3.64
C TYR A 26 8.67 -2.42 -3.05
N ASP A 27 8.54 -2.04 -1.78
CA ASP A 27 9.55 -1.27 -1.05
C ASP A 27 10.90 -1.99 -1.00
N ALA A 28 10.89 -3.30 -0.69
CA ALA A 28 12.12 -4.10 -0.67
C ALA A 28 12.78 -4.16 -2.06
N ALA A 29 11.99 -4.23 -3.13
CA ALA A 29 12.51 -4.20 -4.49
C ALA A 29 13.10 -2.82 -4.87
N VAL A 30 12.46 -1.73 -4.44
CA VAL A 30 12.94 -0.36 -4.68
C VAL A 30 14.21 -0.05 -3.89
N GLN A 31 14.38 -0.62 -2.69
CA GLN A 31 15.57 -0.40 -1.87
C GLN A 31 16.86 -0.78 -2.61
N ARG A 32 16.87 -1.90 -3.35
CA ARG A 32 18.02 -2.29 -4.17
C ARG A 32 18.30 -1.34 -5.34
N LEU A 33 17.25 -0.78 -5.93
CA LEU A 33 17.37 0.26 -6.95
C LEU A 33 17.93 1.55 -6.36
N ARG A 34 17.52 1.90 -5.14
CA ARG A 34 17.94 3.07 -4.39
C ARG A 34 19.43 2.99 -4.00
N GLU A 35 19.92 1.81 -3.63
CA GLU A 35 21.34 1.53 -3.38
C GLU A 35 22.22 1.68 -4.64
N ARG A 36 21.65 1.41 -5.82
CA ARG A 36 22.35 1.54 -7.11
C ARG A 36 22.15 2.90 -7.77
N ALA A 37 21.12 3.64 -7.39
CA ALA A 37 20.82 4.96 -7.93
C ALA A 37 21.91 5.94 -7.47
N GLY A 38 22.78 6.34 -8.39
CA GLY A 38 23.94 7.18 -8.10
C GLY A 38 25.27 6.43 -8.06
N ALA A 39 25.27 5.10 -8.26
CA ALA A 39 26.51 4.38 -8.54
C ALA A 39 27.08 4.86 -9.89
N SER A 40 28.19 5.59 -9.85
CA SER A 40 28.95 5.97 -11.04
C SER A 40 29.60 4.72 -11.63
N TRP A 41 29.61 4.60 -12.96
CA TRP A 41 30.34 3.55 -13.65
C TRP A 41 31.86 3.81 -13.68
N GLY A 42 32.32 4.86 -13.00
CA GLY A 42 33.73 5.21 -12.84
C GLY A 42 34.34 5.97 -14.02
N ASP A 43 33.51 6.43 -14.97
CA ASP A 43 33.96 7.31 -16.07
C ASP A 43 33.43 8.74 -15.88
N ASP A 44 34.32 9.61 -15.45
CA ASP A 44 34.10 11.07 -15.35
C ASP A 44 34.45 11.78 -16.68
N GLY A 45 34.68 11.01 -17.77
CA GLY A 45 35.04 11.47 -19.11
C GLY A 45 33.90 11.39 -20.12
N LEU A 46 34.12 10.69 -21.24
CA LEU A 46 33.25 10.69 -22.43
C LEU A 46 31.79 10.31 -22.12
N PHE A 47 31.55 9.47 -21.10
CA PHE A 47 30.21 9.05 -20.71
C PHE A 47 29.57 9.90 -19.60
N ALA A 48 30.16 11.02 -19.19
CA ALA A 48 29.65 11.84 -18.09
C ALA A 48 28.17 12.26 -18.28
N ILE A 49 27.78 12.67 -19.50
CA ILE A 49 26.40 13.05 -19.82
C ILE A 49 25.46 11.83 -19.73
N VAL A 50 25.90 10.68 -20.19
CA VAL A 50 25.10 9.43 -20.12
C VAL A 50 24.92 9.00 -18.67
N ASN A 51 25.97 9.08 -17.86
CA ASN A 51 25.93 8.81 -16.42
C ASN A 51 24.98 9.78 -15.70
N GLN A 52 24.98 11.06 -16.06
CA GLN A 52 24.07 12.06 -15.50
C GLN A 52 22.60 11.73 -15.83
N VAL A 53 22.29 11.42 -17.10
CA VAL A 53 20.93 11.05 -17.51
C VAL A 53 20.49 9.75 -16.83
N TRP A 54 21.38 8.75 -16.75
CA TRP A 54 21.11 7.51 -16.02
C TRP A 54 20.78 7.76 -14.55
N ALA A 55 21.57 8.62 -13.88
CA ALA A 55 21.34 8.97 -12.48
C ALA A 55 19.97 9.66 -12.29
N GLN A 56 19.62 10.61 -13.16
CA GLN A 56 18.31 11.28 -13.13
C GLN A 56 17.15 10.31 -13.35
N CYS A 57 17.26 9.42 -14.35
CA CYS A 57 16.25 8.40 -14.60
C CYS A 57 16.11 7.43 -13.42
N SER A 58 17.23 7.01 -12.84
CA SER A 58 17.24 6.11 -11.67
C SER A 58 16.56 6.76 -10.46
N GLN A 59 16.86 8.03 -10.18
CA GLN A 59 16.23 8.81 -9.11
C GLN A 59 14.72 8.96 -9.35
N THR A 60 14.32 9.29 -10.58
CA THR A 60 12.90 9.42 -10.95
C THR A 60 12.16 8.10 -10.76
N ILE A 61 12.74 6.99 -11.22
CA ILE A 61 12.14 5.66 -11.06
C ILE A 61 12.01 5.29 -9.58
N VAL A 62 13.05 5.53 -8.78
CA VAL A 62 13.01 5.27 -7.34
C VAL A 62 11.90 6.09 -6.67
N ALA A 63 11.81 7.39 -6.95
CA ALA A 63 10.79 8.25 -6.37
C ALA A 63 9.36 7.80 -6.74
N THR A 64 9.10 7.57 -8.02
CA THR A 64 7.79 7.13 -8.51
C THR A 64 7.40 5.77 -7.93
N LYS A 65 8.34 4.82 -7.86
CA LYS A 65 8.06 3.49 -7.33
C LYS A 65 7.82 3.49 -5.83
N SER A 66 8.51 4.34 -5.07
CA SER A 66 8.22 4.52 -3.65
C SER A 66 6.84 5.11 -3.42
N ALA A 67 6.46 6.15 -4.16
CA ALA A 67 5.12 6.72 -4.07
C ALA A 67 4.02 5.69 -4.38
N LEU A 68 4.25 4.82 -5.37
CA LEU A 68 3.30 3.74 -5.69
C LEU A 68 3.20 2.71 -4.54
N SER A 69 4.32 2.36 -3.91
CA SER A 69 4.36 1.45 -2.77
C SER A 69 3.56 2.00 -1.58
N ASP A 70 3.72 3.29 -1.29
CA ASP A 70 2.97 3.99 -0.25
C ASP A 70 1.47 3.98 -0.54
N GLU A 71 1.05 4.29 -1.77
CA GLU A 71 -0.37 4.26 -2.17
C GLU A 71 -0.98 2.86 -2.06
N VAL A 72 -0.24 1.80 -2.42
CA VAL A 72 -0.69 0.41 -2.26
C VAL A 72 -0.87 0.06 -0.78
N ARG A 73 0.06 0.49 0.08
CA ARG A 73 -0.03 0.29 1.53
C ARG A 73 -1.23 1.03 2.13
N ASP A 74 -1.40 2.30 1.76
CA ASP A 74 -2.49 3.15 2.24
C ASP A 74 -3.85 2.63 1.81
N THR A 75 -3.96 2.14 0.56
CA THR A 75 -5.17 1.47 0.10
C THR A 75 -5.47 0.24 0.96
N GLY A 76 -4.47 -0.59 1.28
CA GLY A 76 -4.64 -1.71 2.21
C GLY A 76 -5.10 -1.28 3.62
N GLY A 77 -4.58 -0.16 4.12
CA GLY A 77 -5.05 0.45 5.38
C GLY A 77 -6.50 0.93 5.32
N GLY A 78 -6.89 1.54 4.20
CA GLY A 78 -8.27 1.95 3.93
C GLY A 78 -9.23 0.76 3.90
N LEU A 79 -8.87 -0.31 3.20
CA LEU A 79 -9.66 -1.56 3.17
C LEU A 79 -9.82 -2.17 4.57
N THR A 80 -8.75 -2.16 5.39
CA THR A 80 -8.81 -2.60 6.79
C THR A 80 -9.81 -1.77 7.60
N THR A 81 -9.79 -0.45 7.42
CA THR A 81 -10.70 0.48 8.11
C THR A 81 -12.15 0.24 7.72
N VAL A 82 -12.43 0.04 6.42
CA VAL A 82 -13.78 -0.27 5.94
C VAL A 82 -14.26 -1.61 6.50
N ALA A 83 -13.43 -2.65 6.46
CA ALA A 83 -13.78 -3.96 7.02
C ALA A 83 -14.13 -3.88 8.51
N ARG A 84 -13.39 -3.07 9.28
CA ARG A 84 -13.70 -2.80 10.69
C ARG A 84 -15.05 -2.10 10.85
N ASN A 85 -15.29 -1.02 10.10
CA ASN A 85 -16.54 -0.26 10.19
C ASN A 85 -17.77 -1.12 9.86
N ILE A 86 -17.66 -2.06 8.91
CA ILE A 86 -18.73 -3.00 8.59
C ILE A 86 -19.03 -3.91 9.79
N ARG A 87 -17.99 -4.47 10.45
CA ARG A 87 -18.17 -5.32 11.63
C ARG A 87 -18.76 -4.56 12.82
N ASP A 88 -18.31 -3.33 13.03
CA ASP A 88 -18.83 -2.46 14.08
C ASP A 88 -20.31 -2.14 13.83
N ALA A 89 -20.70 -1.88 12.58
CA ALA A 89 -22.09 -1.67 12.18
C ALA A 89 -22.95 -2.93 12.33
N ASP A 90 -22.47 -4.10 11.93
CA ASP A 90 -23.18 -5.38 12.13
C ASP A 90 -23.39 -5.68 13.62
N THR A 91 -22.39 -5.38 14.45
CA THR A 91 -22.49 -5.53 15.91
C THR A 91 -23.55 -4.59 16.49
N ALA A 92 -23.53 -3.31 16.10
CA ALA A 92 -24.53 -2.34 16.54
C ALA A 92 -25.95 -2.71 16.10
N ALA A 93 -26.11 -3.24 14.89
CA ALA A 93 -27.40 -3.67 14.35
C ALA A 93 -27.96 -4.95 15.02
N THR A 94 -27.12 -5.70 15.73
CA THR A 94 -27.52 -6.93 16.43
C THR A 94 -27.65 -6.76 17.94
N MET A 95 -27.27 -5.58 18.48
CA MET A 95 -27.56 -5.22 19.87
C MET A 95 -29.07 -4.98 20.05
N PRO A 96 -29.68 -5.47 21.15
CA PRO A 96 -31.05 -5.10 21.51
C PRO A 96 -31.15 -3.58 21.67
N GLU A 97 -32.25 -2.97 21.24
CA GLU A 97 -32.54 -1.58 21.61
C GLU A 97 -32.74 -1.51 23.13
N ASP A 98 -31.72 -1.03 23.85
CA ASP A 98 -31.87 -0.62 25.25
C ASP A 98 -32.81 0.59 25.28
N GLY A 99 -34.12 0.34 25.38
CA GLY A 99 -35.12 1.37 25.58
C GLY A 99 -36.32 1.37 24.65
N ALA A 100 -36.88 0.20 24.29
CA ALA A 100 -38.27 0.15 23.86
C ALA A 100 -39.17 0.51 25.06
N TRP A 101 -39.50 1.79 25.17
CA TRP A 101 -40.40 2.44 26.13
C TRP A 101 -41.49 1.51 26.71
N VAL A 102 -41.29 1.05 27.94
CA VAL A 102 -42.36 0.63 28.88
C VAL A 102 -41.97 1.08 30.29
#